data_AF-A0A7K3YF12-F1
#
_entry.id   AF-A0A7K3YF12-F1
#
_cell.length_a   1.000
_cell.length_b   1.000
_cell.length_c   1.000
_cell.angle_alpha   90.00
_cell.angle_beta   90.00
_cell.angle_gamma   90.00
#
_symmetry.space_group_name_H-M   'P 1'
#
loop_
_entity.id
_entity.type
_entity.pdbx_description
1 polymer ?
#
loop_
_entity_poly.entity_id
_entity_poly.type
_entity_poly.pdbx_seq_one_letter_code
_entity_poly.pdbx_strand_id
1 'polypeptide(L)'
;MTFLDGLREFVKVHLDINIQVGVKTVNIIADPRADVVSFDETTGALKINWEKLPEDKIEELKPVLSDAVREHDALLIENRSKELLEEIKVTESSEEERVFLSFFKGKIPDDDYTALRASLYVKRRFEEGAQKEEIDRLKLDILKRYSKRGRNICDLCSAGYFKGLIKIYEEMQKYPGFSNEAFLEVYIPIVDEGNLTVFVSGGRTEEQVRREIESKMSRNRQYGIHVLYIHGIGKSNIEKINMVIYDLKSKYSTLKIQSSEYQNIVSMKLTF
;
A
#
# COMPACT_ATOMS: atom_id res chain seq x y z
N MET A 1 -36.54 -11.18 -0.45
CA MET A 1 -36.76 -9.71 -0.40
C MET A 1 -35.38 -9.13 -0.65
N THR A 2 -35.14 -8.25 -1.63
CA THR A 2 -33.74 -8.00 -2.01
C THR A 2 -32.97 -7.30 -0.88
N PHE A 3 -31.67 -7.57 -0.74
CA PHE A 3 -30.80 -6.92 0.23
C PHE A 3 -30.96 -5.39 0.25
N LEU A 4 -31.06 -4.77 -0.93
CA LEU A 4 -31.23 -3.32 -1.07
C LEU A 4 -32.59 -2.84 -0.56
N ASP A 5 -33.65 -3.65 -0.66
CA ASP A 5 -34.96 -3.33 -0.10
C ASP A 5 -34.92 -3.39 1.44
N GLY A 6 -34.31 -4.44 2.01
CA GLY A 6 -34.16 -4.57 3.47
C GLY A 6 -33.28 -3.48 4.08
N LEU A 7 -32.21 -3.07 3.38
CA LEU A 7 -31.35 -1.98 3.81
C LEU A 7 -32.06 -0.61 3.70
N ARG A 8 -32.83 -0.39 2.63
CA ARG A 8 -33.63 0.83 2.44
C ARG A 8 -34.70 0.95 3.53
N GLU A 9 -35.33 -0.16 3.89
CA GLU A 9 -36.29 -0.21 4.99
C GLU A 9 -35.62 0.05 6.33
N PHE A 10 -34.46 -0.56 6.62
CA PHE A 10 -33.70 -0.31 7.83
C PHE A 10 -33.33 1.18 7.99
N VAL A 11 -32.76 1.79 6.94
CA VAL A 11 -32.32 3.19 6.96
C VAL A 11 -33.52 4.16 7.05
N LYS A 12 -34.64 3.83 6.42
CA LYS A 12 -35.86 4.63 6.52
C LYS A 12 -36.52 4.53 7.90
N VAL A 13 -36.59 3.34 8.47
CA VAL A 13 -37.33 3.07 9.73
C VAL A 13 -36.51 3.46 10.97
N HIS A 14 -35.20 3.22 10.95
CA HIS A 14 -34.36 3.35 12.15
C HIS A 14 -33.45 4.58 12.13
N LEU A 15 -33.24 5.19 10.96
CA LEU A 15 -32.28 6.28 10.78
C LEU A 15 -32.90 7.51 10.09
N ASP A 16 -34.22 7.46 9.83
CA ASP A 16 -35.04 8.54 9.27
C ASP A 16 -34.50 9.16 7.97
N ILE A 17 -33.84 8.37 7.13
CA ILE A 17 -33.32 8.83 5.83
C ILE A 17 -34.23 8.33 4.71
N ASN A 18 -34.83 9.26 3.98
CA ASN A 18 -35.72 8.96 2.86
C ASN A 18 -34.93 8.87 1.55
N ILE A 19 -34.59 7.64 1.15
CA ILE A 19 -33.85 7.37 -0.09
C ILE A 19 -34.84 7.36 -1.27
N GLN A 20 -34.86 8.43 -2.08
CA GLN A 20 -35.71 8.52 -3.29
C GLN A 20 -35.06 7.90 -4.53
N VAL A 21 -33.73 7.97 -4.63
CA VAL A 21 -32.92 7.41 -5.72
C VAL A 21 -32.37 6.05 -5.30
N GLY A 22 -32.37 5.04 -6.18
CA GLY A 22 -31.89 3.70 -5.85
C GLY A 22 -30.45 3.70 -5.30
N VAL A 23 -30.23 3.00 -4.18
CA VAL A 23 -28.89 2.80 -3.61
C VAL A 23 -28.06 1.98 -4.57
N LYS A 24 -26.93 2.54 -5.03
CA LYS A 24 -25.98 1.87 -5.93
C LYS A 24 -24.81 1.25 -5.18
N THR A 25 -24.37 1.90 -4.11
CA THR A 25 -23.22 1.44 -3.31
C THR A 25 -23.50 1.65 -1.82
N VAL A 26 -23.03 0.72 -0.99
CA VAL A 26 -23.15 0.76 0.47
C VAL A 26 -21.77 0.65 1.07
N ASN A 27 -21.39 1.62 1.90
CA ASN A 27 -20.10 1.64 2.59
C ASN A 27 -20.33 1.59 4.09
N ILE A 28 -19.80 0.55 4.74
CA ILE A 28 -19.72 0.51 6.20
C ILE A 28 -18.38 1.10 6.58
N ILE A 29 -18.40 2.19 7.33
CA ILE A 29 -17.20 2.93 7.74
C ILE A 29 -17.07 2.92 9.26
N ALA A 30 -15.84 3.10 9.74
CA ALA A 30 -15.51 3.34 11.14
C ALA A 30 -14.72 4.64 11.18
N ASP A 31 -15.43 5.77 11.33
CA ASP A 31 -14.82 7.10 11.36
C ASP A 31 -15.47 7.97 12.46
N PRO A 32 -14.72 8.31 13.52
CA PRO A 32 -15.23 9.15 14.60
C PRO A 32 -15.71 10.54 14.16
N ARG A 33 -15.32 11.02 12.97
CA ARG A 33 -15.67 12.34 12.42
C ARG A 33 -16.82 12.32 11.43
N ALA A 34 -17.19 11.15 10.91
CA ALA A 34 -18.29 11.03 9.96
C ALA A 34 -19.65 10.99 10.68
N ASP A 35 -20.71 11.37 9.99
CA ASP A 35 -22.08 11.23 10.48
C ASP A 35 -22.45 9.75 10.67
N VAL A 36 -23.49 9.48 11.46
CA VAL A 36 -23.98 8.11 11.72
C VAL A 36 -24.36 7.43 10.40
N VAL A 37 -25.05 8.17 9.53
CA VAL A 37 -25.36 7.75 8.16
C VAL A 37 -25.31 8.96 7.23
N SER A 38 -24.83 8.77 6.01
CA SER A 38 -24.90 9.77 4.95
C SER A 38 -25.31 9.13 3.64
N PHE A 39 -26.18 9.78 2.87
CA PHE A 39 -26.54 9.35 1.52
C PHE A 39 -26.17 10.44 0.51
N ASP A 40 -25.41 10.08 -0.51
CA ASP A 40 -25.09 10.95 -1.63
C ASP A 40 -26.03 10.62 -2.80
N GLU A 41 -26.98 11.51 -3.07
CA GLU A 41 -27.98 11.35 -4.13
C GLU A 41 -27.37 11.37 -5.55
N THR A 42 -26.21 12.01 -5.71
CA THR A 42 -25.53 12.13 -7.02
C THR A 42 -24.87 10.82 -7.40
N THR A 43 -24.20 10.18 -6.42
CA THR A 43 -23.49 8.92 -6.64
C THR A 43 -24.34 7.69 -6.32
N GLY A 44 -25.44 7.86 -5.59
CA GLY A 44 -26.25 6.77 -5.04
C GLY A 44 -25.50 6.00 -3.94
N ALA A 45 -24.54 6.63 -3.28
CA ALA A 45 -23.71 6.02 -2.26
C ALA A 45 -24.28 6.24 -0.85
N LEU A 46 -24.64 5.15 -0.19
CA LEU A 46 -25.02 5.12 1.21
C LEU A 46 -23.79 4.79 2.07
N LYS A 47 -23.52 5.59 3.10
CA LYS A 47 -22.48 5.32 4.09
C LYS A 47 -23.12 5.15 5.45
N ILE A 48 -22.80 4.07 6.15
CA ILE A 48 -23.26 3.77 7.49
C ILE A 48 -22.03 3.67 8.38
N ASN A 49 -21.98 4.47 9.44
CA ASN A 49 -20.86 4.51 10.37
C ASN A 49 -21.11 3.53 11.52
N TRP A 50 -20.42 2.40 11.48
CA TRP A 50 -20.57 1.29 12.41
C TRP A 50 -20.24 1.68 13.85
N GLU A 51 -19.27 2.57 14.07
CA GLU A 51 -18.84 2.98 15.41
C GLU A 51 -19.82 3.92 16.10
N LYS A 52 -20.67 4.61 15.34
CA LYS A 52 -21.65 5.56 15.88
C LYS A 52 -23.07 5.01 15.90
N LEU A 53 -23.26 3.77 15.47
CA LEU A 53 -24.55 3.10 15.59
C LEU A 53 -24.77 2.65 17.04
N PRO A 54 -25.94 2.92 17.62
CA PRO A 54 -26.36 2.31 18.87
C PRO A 54 -26.33 0.77 18.80
N GLU A 55 -26.00 0.12 19.92
CA GLU A 55 -25.79 -1.34 19.97
C GLU A 55 -27.04 -2.14 19.58
N ASP A 56 -28.24 -1.64 19.92
CA ASP A 56 -29.52 -2.18 19.49
C ASP A 56 -29.71 -2.11 17.95
N LYS A 57 -29.24 -1.03 17.33
CA LYS A 57 -29.25 -0.86 15.87
C LYS A 57 -28.20 -1.69 15.16
N ILE A 58 -27.08 -1.98 15.83
CA ILE A 58 -26.09 -2.94 15.35
C ILE A 58 -26.69 -4.34 15.31
N GLU A 59 -27.39 -4.76 16.38
CA GLU A 59 -28.05 -6.08 16.43
C GLU A 59 -29.18 -6.23 15.40
N GLU A 60 -29.93 -5.15 15.11
CA GLU A 60 -30.94 -5.14 14.05
C GLU A 60 -30.34 -5.10 12.63
N LEU A 61 -29.16 -4.51 12.46
CA LEU A 61 -28.47 -4.43 11.16
C LEU A 61 -27.73 -5.72 10.81
N LYS A 62 -27.21 -6.45 11.81
CA LYS A 62 -26.54 -7.75 11.64
C LYS A 62 -27.33 -8.75 10.78
N PRO A 63 -28.63 -9.03 11.03
CA PRO A 63 -29.40 -9.96 10.22
C PRO A 63 -29.55 -9.49 8.78
N VAL A 64 -29.81 -8.19 8.55
CA VAL A 64 -29.92 -7.57 7.21
C VAL A 64 -28.62 -7.71 6.42
N LEU A 65 -27.47 -7.52 7.08
CA LEU A 65 -26.16 -7.76 6.48
C LEU A 65 -25.90 -9.26 6.25
N SER A 66 -26.33 -10.14 7.16
CA SER A 66 -26.14 -11.59 7.03
C SER A 66 -26.99 -12.21 5.92
N ASP A 67 -28.18 -11.66 5.67
CA ASP A 67 -29.06 -12.10 4.58
C ASP A 67 -28.50 -11.64 3.22
N ALA A 68 -27.83 -10.48 3.16
CA ALA A 68 -27.03 -10.04 2.01
C ALA A 68 -25.89 -11.02 1.65
N VAL A 69 -25.24 -11.55 2.68
CA VAL A 69 -24.17 -12.55 2.55
C VAL A 69 -24.71 -13.89 2.04
N ARG A 70 -25.97 -14.24 2.38
CA ARG A 70 -26.59 -15.51 2.00
C ARG A 70 -27.31 -15.49 0.65
N GLU A 71 -28.04 -14.44 0.31
CA GLU A 71 -28.76 -14.34 -0.97
C GLU A 71 -27.86 -13.88 -2.13
N HIS A 72 -26.73 -13.20 -1.86
CA HIS A 72 -25.89 -12.61 -2.90
C HIS A 72 -24.37 -12.81 -2.73
N ASP A 73 -23.91 -13.72 -1.86
CA ASP A 73 -22.48 -13.98 -1.59
C ASP A 73 -21.67 -12.71 -1.23
N ALA A 74 -22.39 -11.69 -0.76
CA ALA A 74 -21.88 -10.36 -0.49
C ALA A 74 -21.61 -10.17 1.01
N LEU A 75 -20.50 -10.72 1.49
CA LEU A 75 -19.65 -9.87 2.34
C LEU A 75 -19.21 -8.72 1.43
N LEU A 76 -19.21 -7.47 1.91
CA LEU A 76 -18.69 -6.29 1.18
C LEU A 76 -17.18 -6.43 0.92
N ILE A 77 -16.87 -7.38 0.07
CA ILE A 77 -15.61 -7.80 -0.51
C ILE A 77 -16.08 -8.06 -1.93
N GLU A 78 -15.87 -7.10 -2.85
CA GLU A 78 -16.04 -7.32 -4.29
C GLU A 78 -15.57 -8.75 -4.62
N ASN A 79 -16.29 -9.54 -5.43
CA ASN A 79 -15.87 -10.90 -5.77
C ASN A 79 -14.38 -10.96 -6.20
N ARG A 80 -13.89 -9.91 -6.84
CA ARG A 80 -12.48 -9.65 -7.17
C ARG A 80 -11.50 -9.65 -5.99
N SER A 81 -11.96 -9.26 -4.80
CA SER A 81 -11.19 -9.24 -3.56
C SER A 81 -11.14 -10.59 -2.85
N LYS A 82 -12.17 -11.44 -2.99
CA LYS A 82 -12.10 -12.86 -2.60
C LYS A 82 -11.15 -13.61 -3.54
N GLU A 83 -11.28 -13.39 -4.85
CA GLU A 83 -10.33 -13.88 -5.86
C GLU A 83 -8.91 -13.42 -5.56
N LEU A 84 -8.69 -12.14 -5.28
CA LEU A 84 -7.37 -11.60 -4.92
C LEU A 84 -6.83 -12.22 -3.62
N LEU A 85 -7.66 -12.45 -2.59
CA LEU A 85 -7.22 -13.09 -1.34
C LEU A 85 -6.86 -14.56 -1.53
N GLU A 86 -7.63 -15.29 -2.34
CA GLU A 86 -7.31 -16.66 -2.72
C GLU A 86 -6.08 -16.71 -3.64
N GLU A 87 -5.91 -15.77 -4.57
CA GLU A 87 -4.73 -15.64 -5.42
C GLU A 87 -3.47 -15.24 -4.63
N ILE A 88 -3.59 -14.41 -3.59
CA ILE A 88 -2.50 -14.11 -2.65
C ILE A 88 -2.10 -15.40 -1.90
N LYS A 89 -3.07 -16.19 -1.40
CA LYS A 89 -2.79 -17.49 -0.77
C LYS A 89 -2.15 -18.49 -1.73
N VAL A 90 -2.58 -18.50 -2.99
CA VAL A 90 -1.96 -19.29 -4.05
C VAL A 90 -0.56 -18.75 -4.37
N THR A 91 -0.30 -17.46 -4.22
CA THR A 91 1.03 -16.89 -4.41
C THR A 91 2.01 -17.29 -3.32
N GLU A 92 1.54 -17.48 -2.10
CA GLU A 92 2.28 -18.09 -0.99
C GLU A 92 2.61 -19.59 -1.19
N SER A 93 2.50 -20.13 -2.40
CA SER A 93 2.79 -21.54 -2.69
C SER A 93 4.27 -21.82 -2.92
N SER A 94 5.12 -20.82 -3.17
CA SER A 94 6.56 -21.03 -3.27
C SER A 94 7.20 -21.09 -1.89
N GLU A 95 8.11 -22.05 -1.67
CA GLU A 95 8.82 -22.21 -0.39
C GLU A 95 9.64 -20.95 -0.05
N GLU A 96 10.24 -20.31 -1.06
CA GLU A 96 11.00 -19.09 -0.87
C GLU A 96 10.14 -17.92 -0.36
N GLU A 97 8.94 -17.72 -0.88
CA GLU A 97 8.04 -16.65 -0.43
C GLU A 97 7.47 -16.95 0.96
N ARG A 98 7.21 -18.21 1.29
CA ARG A 98 6.81 -18.61 2.66
C ARG A 98 7.90 -18.30 3.67
N VAL A 99 9.14 -18.68 3.39
CA VAL A 99 10.29 -18.37 4.25
C VAL A 99 10.43 -16.84 4.39
N PHE A 100 10.38 -16.11 3.28
CA PHE A 100 10.47 -14.65 3.27
C PHE A 100 9.36 -13.99 4.09
N LEU A 101 8.10 -14.39 3.94
CA LEU A 101 6.99 -13.83 4.71
C LEU A 101 7.05 -14.24 6.18
N SER A 102 7.39 -15.50 6.47
CA SER A 102 7.53 -15.98 7.85
C SER A 102 8.58 -15.21 8.63
N PHE A 103 9.63 -14.72 7.95
CA PHE A 103 10.61 -13.84 8.57
C PHE A 103 9.95 -12.58 9.13
N PHE A 104 9.14 -11.87 8.35
CA PHE A 104 8.56 -10.59 8.78
C PHE A 104 7.39 -10.72 9.75
N LYS A 105 6.74 -11.89 9.80
CA LYS A 105 5.59 -12.12 10.69
C LYS A 105 5.96 -11.87 12.16
N GLY A 106 5.23 -10.97 12.82
CA GLY A 106 5.47 -10.57 14.21
C GLY A 106 6.71 -9.70 14.43
N LYS A 107 7.43 -9.29 13.38
CA LYS A 107 8.57 -8.36 13.44
C LYS A 107 8.24 -6.96 12.88
N ILE A 108 7.15 -6.85 12.14
CA ILE A 108 6.61 -5.61 11.57
C ILE A 108 5.11 -5.50 11.92
N PRO A 109 4.50 -4.30 11.83
CA PRO A 109 3.06 -4.14 12.04
C PRO A 109 2.23 -5.05 11.15
N ASP A 110 1.08 -5.52 11.64
CA ASP A 110 0.23 -6.49 10.92
C ASP A 110 -0.34 -5.93 9.61
N ASP A 111 -0.66 -4.63 9.58
CA ASP A 111 -1.10 -3.95 8.35
C ASP A 111 0.01 -3.93 7.29
N ASP A 112 1.26 -3.69 7.72
CA ASP A 112 2.41 -3.69 6.83
C ASP A 112 2.75 -5.08 6.33
N TYR A 113 2.61 -6.09 7.20
CA TYR A 113 2.73 -7.49 6.82
C TYR A 113 1.70 -7.87 5.75
N THR A 114 0.45 -7.44 5.92
CA THR A 114 -0.60 -7.71 4.95
C THR A 114 -0.38 -6.93 3.65
N ALA A 115 0.11 -5.69 3.73
CA ALA A 115 0.52 -4.93 2.56
C ALA A 115 1.70 -5.59 1.82
N LEU A 116 2.67 -6.18 2.54
CA LEU A 116 3.80 -6.90 1.96
C LEU A 116 3.33 -8.15 1.20
N ARG A 117 2.37 -8.90 1.74
CA ARG A 117 1.75 -10.05 1.06
C ARG A 117 1.10 -9.64 -0.26
N ALA A 118 0.30 -8.58 -0.25
CA ALA A 118 -0.30 -8.04 -1.47
C ALA A 118 0.76 -7.52 -2.47
N SER A 119 1.87 -6.98 -1.95
CA SER A 119 2.97 -6.47 -2.76
C SER A 119 3.75 -7.57 -3.48
N LEU A 120 3.93 -8.74 -2.84
CA LEU A 120 4.52 -9.91 -3.48
C LEU A 120 3.64 -10.42 -4.62
N TYR A 121 2.32 -10.44 -4.42
CA TYR A 121 1.39 -10.76 -5.50
C TYR A 121 1.55 -9.82 -6.71
N VAL A 122 1.60 -8.50 -6.48
CA VAL A 122 1.84 -7.53 -7.57
C VAL A 122 3.16 -7.81 -8.29
N LYS A 123 4.22 -8.07 -7.52
CA LYS A 123 5.55 -8.37 -8.09
C LYS A 123 5.50 -9.63 -8.96
N ARG A 124 4.87 -10.70 -8.48
CA ARG A 124 4.73 -11.95 -9.22
C ARG A 124 3.92 -11.76 -10.51
N ARG A 125 2.78 -11.07 -10.46
CA ARG A 125 1.97 -10.77 -11.65
C ARG A 125 2.77 -9.99 -12.70
N PHE A 126 3.60 -9.04 -12.25
CA PHE A 126 4.52 -8.33 -13.14
C PHE A 126 5.58 -9.25 -13.77
N GLU A 127 6.20 -10.14 -12.98
CA GLU A 127 7.17 -11.12 -13.47
C GLU A 127 6.55 -12.15 -14.43
N GLU A 128 5.27 -12.48 -14.25
CA GLU A 128 4.46 -13.32 -15.14
C GLU A 128 3.98 -12.59 -16.42
N GLY A 129 4.28 -11.30 -16.56
CA GLY A 129 3.96 -10.51 -17.76
C GLY A 129 2.54 -9.93 -17.79
N ALA A 130 1.92 -9.70 -16.64
CA ALA A 130 0.64 -9.02 -16.55
C ALA A 130 0.65 -7.62 -17.21
N GLN A 131 -0.50 -7.22 -17.74
CA GLN A 131 -0.64 -5.94 -18.43
C GLN A 131 -0.49 -4.77 -17.46
N LYS A 132 -0.03 -3.62 -17.97
CA LYS A 132 0.23 -2.43 -17.15
C LYS A 132 -1.02 -1.99 -16.38
N GLU A 133 -2.19 -2.04 -17.00
CA GLU A 133 -3.46 -1.63 -16.41
C GLU A 133 -3.84 -2.52 -15.22
N GLU A 134 -3.49 -3.81 -15.27
CA GLU A 134 -3.67 -4.75 -14.16
C GLU A 134 -2.76 -4.38 -12.99
N ILE A 135 -1.47 -4.15 -13.27
CA ILE A 135 -0.49 -3.76 -12.25
C ILE A 135 -0.87 -2.42 -11.60
N ASP A 136 -1.24 -1.43 -12.40
CA ASP A 136 -1.65 -0.12 -11.91
C ASP A 136 -2.91 -0.24 -11.03
N ARG A 137 -3.87 -1.10 -11.40
CA ARG A 137 -5.05 -1.37 -10.57
C ARG A 137 -4.68 -2.00 -9.24
N LEU A 138 -3.84 -3.03 -9.23
CA LEU A 138 -3.43 -3.70 -7.99
C LEU A 138 -2.67 -2.75 -7.06
N LYS A 139 -1.79 -1.90 -7.62
CA LYS A 139 -1.11 -0.85 -6.85
C LYS A 139 -2.09 0.18 -6.28
N LEU A 140 -3.14 0.54 -7.02
CA LEU A 140 -4.20 1.42 -6.53
C LEU A 140 -5.01 0.76 -5.41
N ASP A 141 -5.28 -0.54 -5.49
CA ASP A 141 -5.99 -1.28 -4.43
C ASP A 141 -5.16 -1.32 -3.13
N ILE A 142 -3.84 -1.55 -3.23
CA ILE A 142 -2.91 -1.44 -2.10
C ILE A 142 -2.93 -0.02 -1.50
N LEU A 143 -2.86 1.01 -2.35
CA LEU A 143 -2.89 2.41 -1.90
C LEU A 143 -4.20 2.75 -1.16
N LYS A 144 -5.34 2.27 -1.66
CA LYS A 144 -6.65 2.52 -1.03
C LYS A 144 -6.79 1.82 0.32
N ARG A 145 -6.25 0.61 0.46
CA ARG A 145 -6.38 -0.21 1.68
C ARG A 145 -5.38 0.15 2.77
N TYR A 146 -4.13 0.38 2.38
CA TYR A 146 -3.00 0.52 3.31
C TYR A 146 -2.35 1.90 3.24
N SER A 147 -3.03 2.87 2.64
CA SER A 147 -2.58 4.24 2.45
C SER A 147 -1.29 4.37 1.63
N LYS A 148 -0.67 5.56 1.68
CA LYS A 148 0.65 5.82 1.10
C LYS A 148 1.71 4.87 1.65
N ARG A 149 1.60 4.44 2.90
CA ARG A 149 2.52 3.49 3.54
C ARG A 149 2.55 2.15 2.79
N GLY A 150 1.39 1.55 2.52
CA GLY A 150 1.32 0.32 1.74
C GLY A 150 1.83 0.47 0.30
N ARG A 151 1.63 1.64 -0.31
CA ARG A 151 2.24 1.91 -1.63
C ARG A 151 3.77 1.89 -1.56
N ASN A 152 4.37 2.48 -0.53
CA ASN A 152 5.81 2.42 -0.33
C ASN A 152 6.30 0.98 -0.10
N ILE A 153 5.56 0.19 0.69
CA ILE A 153 5.84 -1.25 0.87
C ILE A 153 5.84 -1.97 -0.48
N CYS A 154 4.85 -1.70 -1.32
CA CYS A 154 4.77 -2.27 -2.66
C CYS A 154 5.99 -1.93 -3.50
N ASP A 155 6.38 -0.66 -3.56
CA ASP A 155 7.52 -0.26 -4.37
C ASP A 155 8.84 -0.81 -3.80
N LEU A 156 9.04 -0.78 -2.48
CA LEU A 156 10.20 -1.38 -1.79
C LEU A 156 10.29 -2.89 -2.01
N CYS A 157 9.17 -3.59 -1.96
CA CYS A 157 9.06 -5.02 -2.22
C CYS A 157 9.45 -5.35 -3.67
N SER A 158 8.86 -4.63 -4.64
CA SER A 158 9.17 -4.81 -6.06
C SER A 158 10.65 -4.57 -6.38
N ALA A 159 11.30 -3.62 -5.70
CA ALA A 159 12.74 -3.37 -5.87
C ALA A 159 13.66 -4.20 -4.96
N GLY A 160 13.12 -5.15 -4.20
CA GLY A 160 13.90 -6.12 -3.42
C GLY A 160 14.51 -5.58 -2.11
N TYR A 161 14.07 -4.41 -1.61
CA TYR A 161 14.61 -3.80 -0.39
C TYR A 161 14.39 -4.64 0.86
N PHE A 162 13.30 -5.40 0.90
CA PHE A 162 13.01 -6.27 2.02
C PHE A 162 14.10 -7.35 2.22
N LYS A 163 14.82 -7.79 1.17
CA LYS A 163 16.01 -8.64 1.34
C LYS A 163 17.14 -7.94 2.10
N GLY A 164 17.28 -6.62 1.94
CA GLY A 164 18.21 -5.81 2.71
C GLY A 164 17.76 -5.61 4.16
N LEU A 165 16.45 -5.44 4.39
CA LEU A 165 15.87 -5.34 5.74
C LEU A 165 16.10 -6.61 6.56
N ILE A 166 16.05 -7.80 5.93
CA ILE A 166 16.43 -9.07 6.57
C ILE A 166 17.88 -8.98 7.10
N LYS A 167 18.82 -8.55 6.25
CA LYS A 167 20.23 -8.43 6.64
C LYS A 167 20.46 -7.39 7.74
N ILE A 168 19.73 -6.27 7.71
CA ILE A 168 19.78 -5.24 8.75
C ILE A 168 19.33 -5.85 10.08
N TYR A 169 18.19 -6.55 10.08
CA TYR A 169 17.69 -7.22 11.28
C TYR A 169 18.70 -8.24 11.82
N GLU A 170 19.24 -9.11 10.95
CA GLU A 170 20.24 -10.13 11.33
C GLU A 170 21.52 -9.50 11.91
N GLU A 171 21.92 -8.33 11.42
CA GLU A 171 23.07 -7.59 11.96
C GLU A 171 22.73 -6.95 13.30
N MET A 172 21.56 -6.30 13.42
CA MET A 172 21.09 -5.72 14.67
C MET A 172 20.95 -6.76 15.79
N GLN A 173 20.54 -7.98 15.44
CA GLN A 173 20.39 -9.09 16.37
C GLN A 173 21.72 -9.49 17.06
N LYS A 174 22.88 -9.14 16.47
CA LYS A 174 24.20 -9.43 17.05
C LYS A 174 24.58 -8.48 18.19
N TYR A 175 23.89 -7.34 18.34
CA TYR A 175 24.22 -6.34 19.35
C TYR A 175 23.51 -6.63 20.68
N PRO A 176 24.18 -6.39 21.83
CA PRO A 176 23.53 -6.46 23.14
C PRO A 176 22.37 -5.46 23.23
N GLY A 177 21.20 -5.92 23.69
CA GLY A 177 20.01 -5.07 23.84
C GLY A 177 19.10 -5.01 22.61
N PHE A 178 19.32 -5.88 21.62
CA PHE A 178 18.41 -6.02 20.48
C PHE A 178 16.97 -6.37 20.92
N SER A 179 16.00 -5.69 20.31
CA SER A 179 14.58 -6.00 20.38
C SER A 179 13.89 -5.75 19.03
N ASN A 180 12.68 -6.27 18.86
CA ASN A 180 11.87 -5.98 17.67
C ASN A 180 11.53 -4.48 17.61
N GLU A 181 11.35 -3.83 18.75
CA GLU A 181 11.10 -2.39 18.85
C GLU A 181 12.28 -1.59 18.31
N ALA A 182 13.52 -1.98 18.63
CA ALA A 182 14.71 -1.35 18.08
C ALA A 182 14.78 -1.52 16.54
N PHE A 183 14.38 -2.67 16.02
CA PHE A 183 14.25 -2.86 14.57
C PHE A 183 13.16 -1.96 13.96
N LEU A 184 12.03 -1.79 14.64
CA LEU A 184 10.94 -0.92 14.18
C LEU A 184 11.36 0.54 14.05
N GLU A 185 12.25 1.04 14.91
CA GLU A 185 12.82 2.40 14.80
C GLU A 185 13.58 2.61 13.47
N VAL A 186 14.17 1.55 12.91
CA VAL A 186 14.84 1.59 11.60
C VAL A 186 13.84 1.32 10.47
N TYR A 187 12.96 0.35 10.65
CA TYR A 187 11.98 -0.08 9.65
C TYR A 187 10.94 1.00 9.32
N ILE A 188 10.35 1.63 10.33
CA ILE A 188 9.24 2.58 10.17
C ILE A 188 9.64 3.75 9.25
N PRO A 189 10.77 4.45 9.45
CA PRO A 189 11.20 5.52 8.55
C PRO A 189 11.48 5.05 7.11
N ILE A 190 11.99 3.83 6.94
CA ILE A 190 12.25 3.25 5.61
C ILE A 190 10.93 3.09 4.86
N VAL A 191 9.90 2.60 5.55
CA VAL A 191 8.60 2.27 4.93
C VAL A 191 7.65 3.46 4.84
N ASP A 192 7.60 4.35 5.84
CA ASP A 192 6.71 5.53 5.83
C ASP A 192 7.08 6.52 4.74
N GLU A 193 8.38 6.70 4.54
CA GLU A 193 8.89 7.79 3.71
C GLU A 193 9.60 7.28 2.44
N GLY A 194 9.84 5.96 2.36
CA GLY A 194 10.70 5.39 1.33
C GLY A 194 12.11 5.97 1.44
N ASN A 195 12.59 6.26 2.65
CA ASN A 195 13.78 7.11 2.85
C ASN A 195 15.04 6.60 2.14
N LEU A 196 15.14 5.29 1.92
CA LEU A 196 16.26 4.69 1.20
C LEU A 196 16.12 4.72 -0.32
N THR A 197 14.94 5.05 -0.87
CA THR A 197 14.68 4.89 -2.30
C THR A 197 13.79 5.97 -2.91
N VAL A 198 14.12 6.42 -4.11
CA VAL A 198 13.24 7.19 -4.99
C VAL A 198 12.79 6.31 -6.16
N PHE A 199 11.47 6.14 -6.29
CA PHE A 199 10.86 5.47 -7.43
C PHE A 199 10.40 6.48 -8.47
N VAL A 200 10.96 6.38 -9.67
CA VAL A 200 10.68 7.29 -10.79
C VAL A 200 9.65 6.67 -11.71
N SER A 201 8.51 7.34 -11.84
CA SER A 201 7.38 6.94 -12.70
C SER A 201 7.12 7.96 -13.80
N GLY A 202 6.40 7.53 -14.85
CA GLY A 202 6.19 8.31 -16.07
C GLY A 202 5.52 9.66 -15.81
N GLY A 203 4.54 9.71 -14.91
CA GLY A 203 3.77 10.93 -14.60
C GLY A 203 4.52 11.98 -13.76
N ARG A 204 5.77 11.73 -13.35
CA ARG A 204 6.56 12.68 -12.56
C ARG A 204 7.46 13.54 -13.43
N THR A 205 7.60 14.82 -13.10
CA THR A 205 8.58 15.70 -13.75
C THR A 205 9.99 15.52 -13.16
N GLU A 206 11.02 15.92 -13.91
CA GLU A 206 12.41 15.93 -13.42
C GLU A 206 12.56 16.72 -12.12
N GLU A 207 11.95 17.90 -12.05
CA GLU A 207 11.98 18.76 -10.85
C GLU A 207 11.35 18.06 -9.63
N GLN A 208 10.23 17.33 -9.82
CA GLN A 208 9.62 16.55 -8.75
C GLN A 208 10.51 15.40 -8.27
N VAL A 209 11.26 14.77 -9.17
CA VAL A 209 12.22 13.71 -8.83
C VAL A 209 13.43 14.32 -8.10
N ARG A 210 13.98 15.43 -8.59
CA ARG A 210 15.09 16.18 -7.98
C ARG A 210 14.76 16.58 -6.54
N ARG A 211 13.61 17.23 -6.31
CA ARG A 211 13.19 17.66 -4.97
C ARG A 211 13.06 16.50 -4.00
N GLU A 212 12.54 15.35 -4.45
CA GLU A 212 12.45 14.18 -3.59
C GLU A 212 13.84 13.64 -3.22
N ILE A 213 14.75 13.53 -4.21
CA ILE A 213 16.12 13.07 -3.97
C ILE A 213 16.80 13.98 -2.94
N GLU A 214 16.76 15.30 -3.14
CA GLU A 214 17.39 16.25 -2.22
C GLU A 214 16.76 16.21 -0.82
N SER A 215 15.42 16.11 -0.74
CA SER A 215 14.72 15.99 0.55
C SER A 215 15.15 14.72 1.31
N LYS A 216 15.26 13.59 0.61
CA LYS A 216 15.71 12.32 1.21
C LYS A 216 17.18 12.33 1.58
N MET A 217 18.05 12.91 0.75
CA MET A 217 19.47 13.07 1.09
C MET A 217 19.67 13.91 2.36
N SER A 218 18.98 15.05 2.46
CA SER A 218 19.07 15.94 3.62
C SER A 218 18.63 15.23 4.90
N ARG A 219 17.51 14.51 4.83
CA ARG A 219 16.93 13.77 5.96
C ARG A 219 17.76 12.57 6.36
N ASN A 220 18.19 11.75 5.40
CA ASN A 220 19.02 10.57 5.66
C ASN A 220 20.32 10.94 6.37
N ARG A 221 20.94 12.08 6.03
CA ARG A 221 22.10 12.61 6.76
C ARG A 221 21.82 12.85 8.24
N GLN A 222 20.63 13.33 8.60
CA GLN A 222 20.25 13.54 10.01
C GLN A 222 20.18 12.22 10.79
N TYR A 223 19.91 11.12 10.09
CA TYR A 223 19.86 9.76 10.66
C TYR A 223 21.15 8.96 10.46
N GLY A 224 22.25 9.59 10.01
CA GLY A 224 23.53 8.89 9.73
C GLY A 224 23.48 7.94 8.53
N ILE A 225 22.44 8.04 7.68
CA ILE A 225 22.28 7.25 6.47
C ILE A 225 22.87 8.06 5.31
N HIS A 226 23.93 7.52 4.70
CA HIS A 226 24.67 8.19 3.63
C HIS A 226 24.41 7.60 2.24
N VAL A 227 23.32 6.84 2.12
CA VAL A 227 22.96 6.13 0.90
C VAL A 227 21.51 6.43 0.53
N LEU A 228 21.28 6.62 -0.77
CA LEU A 228 19.96 6.71 -1.37
C LEU A 228 19.99 5.93 -2.67
N TYR A 229 18.95 5.18 -2.93
CA TYR A 229 18.80 4.45 -4.17
C TYR A 229 17.74 5.10 -5.05
N ILE A 230 17.87 4.93 -6.35
CA ILE A 230 16.90 5.43 -7.32
C ILE A 230 16.58 4.31 -8.28
N HIS A 231 15.29 4.08 -8.48
CA HIS A 231 14.80 3.04 -9.38
C HIS A 231 13.88 3.66 -10.42
N GLY A 232 14.08 3.29 -11.68
CA GLY A 232 13.23 3.70 -12.79
C GLY A 232 13.00 2.55 -13.75
N ILE A 233 11.77 2.44 -14.25
CA ILE A 233 11.38 1.44 -15.26
C ILE A 233 10.87 2.18 -16.50
N GLY A 234 11.37 1.81 -17.67
CA GLY A 234 11.06 2.42 -18.96
C GLY A 234 12.03 3.56 -19.33
N LYS A 235 12.33 3.68 -20.63
CA LYS A 235 13.32 4.63 -21.18
C LYS A 235 13.14 6.07 -20.70
N SER A 236 11.90 6.59 -20.75
CA SER A 236 11.59 7.94 -20.28
C SER A 236 11.96 8.17 -18.81
N ASN A 237 11.83 7.16 -17.95
CA ASN A 237 12.20 7.28 -16.54
C ASN A 237 13.71 7.18 -16.35
N ILE A 238 14.40 6.38 -17.16
CA ILE A 238 15.86 6.29 -17.16
C ILE A 238 16.49 7.63 -17.58
N GLU A 239 16.01 8.22 -18.68
CA GLU A 239 16.47 9.54 -19.15
C GLU A 239 16.27 10.62 -18.09
N LYS A 240 15.10 10.62 -17.44
CA LYS A 240 14.77 11.52 -16.33
C LYS A 240 15.72 11.38 -15.15
N ILE A 241 16.05 10.15 -14.77
CA ILE A 241 17.03 9.87 -13.71
C ILE A 241 18.39 10.42 -14.12
N ASN A 242 18.84 10.15 -15.34
CA ASN A 242 20.15 10.59 -15.84
C ASN A 242 20.29 12.12 -15.83
N MET A 243 19.26 12.85 -16.26
CA MET A 243 19.25 14.32 -16.24
C MET A 243 19.32 14.86 -14.80
N VAL A 244 18.49 14.35 -13.90
CA VAL A 244 18.50 14.79 -12.49
C VAL A 244 19.85 14.49 -11.83
N ILE A 245 20.46 13.36 -12.15
CA ILE A 245 21.76 12.95 -11.60
C ILE A 245 22.90 13.81 -12.12
N TYR A 246 22.87 14.19 -13.40
CA TYR A 246 23.85 15.11 -13.98
C TYR A 246 23.86 16.44 -13.20
N ASP A 247 22.68 16.99 -12.92
CA ASP A 247 22.56 18.23 -12.16
C ASP A 247 23.05 18.07 -10.71
N LEU A 248 22.70 16.97 -10.05
CA LEU A 248 23.13 16.72 -8.67
C LEU A 248 24.65 16.57 -8.55
N LYS A 249 25.34 15.98 -9.54
CA LYS A 249 26.81 15.92 -9.56
C LYS A 249 27.45 17.30 -9.60
N SER A 250 26.84 18.24 -10.33
CA SER A 250 27.34 19.63 -10.39
C SER A 250 27.22 20.34 -9.03
N LYS A 251 26.21 19.99 -8.23
CA LYS A 251 25.90 20.60 -6.94
C LYS A 251 26.60 19.94 -5.74
N TYR A 252 26.83 18.63 -5.79
CA TYR A 252 27.42 17.85 -4.70
C TYR A 252 28.68 17.11 -5.18
N SER A 253 29.84 17.72 -5.01
CA SER A 253 31.14 17.19 -5.49
C SER A 253 31.56 15.86 -4.84
N THR A 254 31.04 15.53 -3.66
CA THR A 254 31.32 14.27 -2.95
C THR A 254 30.39 13.12 -3.34
N LEU A 255 29.38 13.37 -4.18
CA LEU A 255 28.37 12.39 -4.56
C LEU A 255 28.98 11.27 -5.39
N LYS A 256 29.03 10.06 -4.83
CA LYS A 256 29.43 8.85 -5.56
C LYS A 256 28.20 8.14 -6.09
N ILE A 257 28.26 7.71 -7.35
CA ILE A 257 27.13 7.07 -8.03
C ILE A 257 27.57 5.73 -8.60
N GLN A 258 26.81 4.70 -8.27
CA GLN A 258 26.93 3.37 -8.87
C GLN A 258 25.61 3.08 -9.58
N SER A 259 25.65 2.75 -10.87
CA SER A 259 24.46 2.41 -11.65
C SER A 259 24.52 0.98 -12.16
N SER A 260 23.34 0.36 -12.24
CA SER A 260 23.10 -0.89 -12.93
C SER A 260 21.89 -0.70 -13.82
N GLU A 261 22.04 -1.03 -15.10
CA GLU A 261 20.96 -1.03 -16.07
C GLU A 261 20.80 -2.43 -16.64
N TYR A 262 19.55 -2.92 -16.64
CA TYR A 262 19.21 -4.20 -17.25
C TYR A 262 17.89 -4.04 -17.99
N GLN A 263 17.91 -4.30 -19.30
CA GLN A 263 16.79 -4.06 -20.20
C GLN A 263 16.30 -2.60 -20.14
N ASN A 264 15.08 -2.35 -19.64
CA ASN A 264 14.52 -1.02 -19.44
C ASN A 264 14.38 -0.68 -17.96
N ILE A 265 15.22 -1.23 -17.10
CA ILE A 265 15.21 -0.97 -15.66
C ILE A 265 16.58 -0.38 -15.28
N VAL A 266 16.55 0.74 -14.56
CA VAL A 266 17.75 1.33 -13.93
C VAL A 266 17.62 1.28 -12.41
N SER A 267 18.71 0.88 -11.78
CA SER A 267 18.92 1.01 -10.35
C SER A 267 20.21 1.80 -10.12
N MET A 268 20.12 2.93 -9.43
CA MET A 268 21.27 3.72 -9.03
C MET A 268 21.41 3.73 -7.50
N LYS A 269 22.64 3.72 -7.03
CA LYS A 269 23.02 3.95 -5.64
C LYS A 269 23.83 5.24 -5.57
N LEU A 270 23.31 6.22 -4.83
CA LEU A 270 23.95 7.48 -4.48
C LEU A 270 24.56 7.31 -3.10
N THR A 271 25.81 7.74 -2.93
CA THR A 271 26.49 7.83 -1.63
C THR A 271 26.95 9.27 -1.41
N PHE A 272 26.58 9.89 -0.28
CA PHE A 272 26.68 11.35 -0.05
C PHE A 272 26.89 11.76 1.40
#